data_AF-A0A497FEZ9-F1
#
_entry.id   AF-A0A497FEZ9-F1
#
_cell.length_a   1.000
_cell.length_b   1.000
_cell.length_c   1.000
_cell.angle_alpha   90.00
_cell.angle_beta   90.00
_cell.angle_gamma   90.00
#
_symmetry.space_group_name_H-M   'P 1'
#
loop_
_entity.id
_entity.type
_entity.pdbx_description
1 polymer ?
#
loop_
_entity_poly.entity_id
_entity_poly.type
_entity_poly.pdbx_seq_one_letter_code
_entity_poly.pdbx_strand_id
1 'polypeptide(L)'
;MVKSLAGGTCRIVNLWPGRDYVFYPVQVRDLENQKTVDSKIKGYQIEFKTKPGHTYVVERPEKPLESFSETILMTPEMQRLGLGKFHVWKG
;
A
#
# COMPACT_ATOMS: atom_id res chain seq x y z
N MET A 1 4.14 4.84 -3.69
CA MET A 1 3.58 5.27 -4.99
C MET A 1 3.86 4.17 -6.02
N VAL A 2 2.95 3.93 -6.96
CA VAL A 2 3.07 2.90 -8.00
C VAL A 2 2.72 3.51 -9.36
N LYS A 3 3.63 3.49 -10.32
CA LYS A 3 3.35 3.89 -11.72
C LYS A 3 3.10 2.65 -12.57
N SER A 4 1.98 2.59 -13.27
CA SER A 4 1.64 1.47 -14.14
C SER A 4 2.10 1.75 -15.57
N LEU A 5 2.96 0.89 -16.11
CA LEU A 5 3.46 1.06 -17.48
C LEU A 5 2.53 0.43 -18.52
N ALA A 6 1.90 -0.71 -18.19
CA ALA A 6 1.10 -1.51 -19.13
C ALA A 6 -0.34 -1.75 -18.66
N GLY A 7 -0.75 -1.22 -17.50
CA GLY A 7 -2.05 -1.53 -16.90
C GLY A 7 -2.09 -2.92 -16.26
N GLY A 8 -3.31 -3.43 -16.03
CA GLY A 8 -3.54 -4.77 -15.48
C GLY A 8 -3.77 -4.78 -13.97
N THR A 9 -3.68 -5.97 -13.35
CA THR A 9 -3.85 -6.11 -11.90
C THR A 9 -2.53 -5.77 -11.20
N CYS A 10 -2.55 -4.75 -10.34
CA CYS A 10 -1.47 -4.49 -9.40
C CYS A 10 -1.78 -5.18 -8.07
N ARG A 11 -0.77 -5.82 -7.49
CA ARG A 11 -0.81 -6.39 -6.14
C ARG A 11 0.37 -5.82 -5.37
N ILE A 12 0.08 -5.18 -4.25
CA ILE A 12 1.11 -4.67 -3.35
C ILE A 12 0.92 -5.24 -1.95
N VAL A 13 1.97 -5.18 -1.15
CA VAL A 13 1.91 -5.52 0.26
C VAL A 13 1.55 -4.27 1.07
N ASN A 14 0.48 -4.36 1.86
CA ASN A 14 0.17 -3.45 2.94
C ASN A 14 1.14 -3.70 4.11
N LEU A 15 2.14 -2.83 4.24
CA LEU A 15 3.15 -2.90 5.31
C LEU A 15 2.72 -2.16 6.58
N TRP A 16 1.47 -1.70 6.68
CA TRP A 16 0.99 -0.96 7.86
C TRP A 16 0.22 -1.90 8.80
N PRO A 17 0.89 -2.49 9.80
CA PRO A 17 0.17 -3.21 10.85
C PRO A 17 -0.72 -2.20 11.57
N GLY A 18 -2.00 -2.52 11.75
CA GLY A 18 -2.77 -1.87 12.81
C GLY A 18 -2.66 -2.65 14.11
N ARG A 19 -3.38 -2.19 15.13
CA ARG A 19 -3.40 -2.87 16.43
C ARG A 19 -3.96 -4.27 16.26
N ASP A 20 -3.41 -5.24 16.99
CA ASP A 20 -3.92 -6.60 17.06
C ASP A 20 -3.98 -7.34 15.71
N TYR A 21 -3.04 -7.06 14.79
CA TYR A 21 -3.01 -7.61 13.43
C TYR A 21 -4.21 -7.20 12.56
N VAL A 22 -5.02 -6.24 13.02
CA VAL A 22 -6.06 -5.59 12.21
C VAL A 22 -5.37 -4.55 11.33
N PHE A 23 -5.37 -4.72 10.00
CA PHE A 23 -4.77 -3.74 9.10
C PHE A 23 -5.59 -2.44 9.11
N TYR A 24 -4.89 -1.30 9.17
CA TYR A 24 -5.55 -0.01 9.04
C TYR A 24 -6.29 0.10 7.69
N PRO A 25 -7.45 0.78 7.64
CA PRO A 25 -8.12 1.04 6.38
C PRO A 25 -7.19 1.83 5.47
N VAL A 26 -7.05 1.34 4.25
CA VAL A 26 -6.26 1.93 3.18
C VAL A 26 -7.15 2.20 1.99
N GLN A 27 -6.83 3.24 1.24
CA GLN A 27 -7.47 3.55 -0.02
C GLN A 27 -6.40 3.68 -1.10
N VAL A 28 -6.75 3.29 -2.32
CA VAL A 28 -5.90 3.51 -3.49
C VAL A 28 -6.48 4.68 -4.26
N ARG A 29 -5.68 5.70 -4.53
CA ARG A 29 -6.09 6.87 -5.31
C ARG A 29 -5.27 6.95 -6.60
N ASP A 30 -5.96 7.15 -7.72
CA ASP A 30 -5.37 7.40 -9.02
C ASP A 30 -5.09 8.90 -9.14
N LEU A 31 -3.83 9.28 -9.33
CA LEU A 31 -3.41 10.68 -9.35
C LEU A 31 -3.80 11.39 -10.64
N GLU A 32 -3.99 10.67 -11.74
CA GLU A 32 -4.31 11.29 -13.03
C GLU A 32 -5.76 11.82 -13.06
N ASN A 33 -6.67 11.13 -12.36
CA ASN A 33 -8.09 11.53 -12.30
C ASN A 33 -8.55 11.91 -10.89
N GLN A 34 -7.65 11.85 -9.90
CA GLN A 34 -7.89 12.15 -8.50
C GLN A 34 -9.03 11.34 -7.86
N LYS A 35 -9.32 10.13 -8.36
CA LYS A 35 -10.39 9.26 -7.83
C LYS A 35 -9.84 8.10 -7.01
N THR A 36 -10.61 7.69 -6.02
CA THR A 36 -10.40 6.42 -5.32
C THR A 36 -10.72 5.26 -6.27
N VAL A 37 -9.83 4.26 -6.26
CA VAL A 37 -9.92 3.06 -7.07
C VAL A 37 -10.45 1.93 -6.20
N ASP A 38 -11.36 1.14 -6.75
CA ASP A 38 -11.80 -0.10 -6.10
C ASP A 38 -10.62 -1.03 -5.90
N SER A 39 -10.41 -1.42 -4.64
CA SER A 39 -9.33 -2.31 -4.23
C SER A 39 -9.86 -3.45 -3.37
N LYS A 40 -9.25 -4.62 -3.52
CA LYS A 40 -9.52 -5.80 -2.69
C LYS A 40 -8.40 -5.92 -1.67
N ILE A 41 -8.76 -5.95 -0.39
CA ILE A 41 -7.82 -6.14 0.71
C ILE A 41 -7.94 -7.59 1.19
N LYS A 42 -6.82 -8.32 1.16
CA LYS A 42 -6.71 -9.70 1.64
C LYS A 42 -5.51 -9.81 2.58
N GLY A 43 -5.77 -9.70 3.89
CA GLY A 43 -4.70 -9.63 4.88
C GLY A 43 -3.73 -8.48 4.58
N TYR A 44 -2.46 -8.80 4.39
CA TYR A 44 -1.39 -7.85 4.06
C TYR A 44 -1.33 -7.48 2.58
N GLN A 45 -2.31 -7.82 1.75
CA GLN A 45 -2.26 -7.53 0.31
C GLN A 45 -3.39 -6.63 -0.14
N ILE A 46 -3.04 -5.72 -1.04
CA ILE A 46 -3.97 -4.82 -1.70
C ILE A 46 -3.88 -5.12 -3.19
N GLU A 47 -5.01 -5.49 -3.78
CA GLU A 47 -5.15 -5.78 -5.21
C GLU A 47 -6.06 -4.74 -5.86
N PHE A 48 -5.62 -4.12 -6.96
CA PHE A 48 -6.43 -3.15 -7.70
C PHE A 48 -6.10 -3.16 -9.19
N LYS A 49 -7.02 -2.68 -10.03
CA LYS A 49 -6.82 -2.57 -11.47
C LYS A 49 -6.14 -1.24 -11.81
N THR A 50 -5.21 -1.28 -12.74
CA THR A 50 -4.44 -0.12 -13.21
C THR A 50 -4.62 0.11 -14.70
N LYS A 51 -4.38 1.35 -15.12
CA LYS A 51 -4.36 1.80 -16.51
C LYS A 51 -2.92 2.14 -16.93
N PRO A 52 -2.52 1.89 -18.18
CA PRO A 52 -1.20 2.28 -18.67
C PRO A 52 -0.96 3.78 -18.51
N GLY A 53 0.23 4.16 -18.04
CA GLY A 53 0.64 5.55 -17.84
C GLY A 53 0.22 6.17 -16.51
N HIS A 54 -0.76 5.59 -15.80
CA HIS A 54 -1.31 6.17 -14.59
C HIS A 54 -0.43 5.93 -13.36
N THR A 55 -0.48 6.88 -12.43
CA THR A 55 0.20 6.81 -11.14
C THR A 55 -0.80 6.67 -10.00
N TYR A 56 -0.51 5.75 -9.08
CA TYR A 56 -1.38 5.41 -7.96
C TYR A 56 -0.65 5.63 -6.63
N VAL A 57 -1.39 6.14 -5.65
CA VAL A 57 -0.95 6.29 -4.27
C VAL A 57 -1.84 5.45 -3.38
N VAL A 58 -1.24 4.87 -2.34
CA VAL A 58 -1.98 4.13 -1.32
C VAL A 58 -1.89 4.93 -0.05
N GLU A 59 -3.06 5.29 0.46
CA GLU A 59 -3.24 6.30 1.49
C GLU A 59 -4.00 5.71 2.68
N ARG A 60 -3.75 6.26 3.86
CA ARG A 60 -4.50 5.95 5.08
C ARG A 60 -5.36 7.16 5.41
N PRO A 61 -6.64 7.18 5.00
CA PRO A 61 -7.49 8.37 5.17
C PRO A 61 -7.65 8.78 6.64
N GLU A 62 -7.57 7.82 7.56
CA GLU A 62 -7.82 8.03 9.00
C GLU A 62 -6.54 8.22 9.83
N LYS A 63 -5.34 8.18 9.23
CA LYS A 63 -4.08 8.37 9.97
C LYS A 63 -3.25 9.51 9.38
N PRO A 64 -2.97 10.59 10.15
CA PRO A 64 -2.06 11.63 9.71
C PRO A 64 -0.63 11.08 9.49
N LEU A 65 0.07 11.65 8.51
CA LEU A 65 1.45 11.30 8.16
C LEU A 65 2.39 11.31 9.39
N GLU A 66 2.12 12.10 10.41
CA GLU A 66 2.98 12.20 11.61
C GLU A 66 3.00 10.95 12.50
N SER A 67 2.14 9.95 12.24
CA SER A 67 2.04 8.74 13.06
C SER A 67 2.77 7.51 12.48
N PHE A 68 3.78 7.72 11.63
CA PHE A 68 4.70 6.67 11.21
C PHE A 68 5.66 6.32 12.35
N SER A 69 5.63 5.06 12.83
CA SER A 69 6.85 4.50 13.42
C SER A 69 7.85 4.31 12.29
N GLU A 70 9.05 4.90 12.40
CA GLU A 70 10.16 4.64 11.47
C GLU A 70 10.50 3.13 11.41
N THR A 71 10.11 2.40 12.45
CA THR A 71 10.19 0.94 12.54
C THR A 71 8.90 0.30 12.04
N ILE A 72 8.93 -0.29 10.85
CA ILE A 72 7.94 -1.29 10.44
C ILE A 72 8.31 -2.59 11.18
N LEU A 73 7.52 -2.95 12.20
CA LEU A 73 7.64 -4.27 12.83
C LEU A 73 7.16 -5.32 11.82
N MET A 74 8.10 -6.00 11.18
CA MET A 74 7.78 -7.09 10.26
C MET A 74 7.11 -8.23 11.02
N THR A 75 5.94 -8.66 10.57
CA THR A 75 5.36 -9.91 11.08
C THR A 75 6.19 -11.11 10.59
N PRO A 76 6.15 -12.26 11.29
CA PRO A 76 6.82 -13.49 10.85
C PRO A 76 6.45 -13.91 9.42
N GLU A 77 5.20 -13.63 9.01
CA GLU A 77 4.72 -13.92 7.66
C GLU A 77 5.36 -13.00 6.60
N MET A 78 5.54 -11.71 6.91
CA MET A 78 6.25 -10.77 6.04
C MET A 78 7.74 -11.14 5.87
N GLN A 79 8.37 -11.63 6.94
CA GLN A 79 9.74 -12.15 6.89
C GLN A 79 9.82 -13.41 6.01
N ARG A 80 8.86 -14.34 6.14
CA ARG A 80 8.77 -15.54 5.32
C ARG A 80 8.63 -15.23 3.82
N LEU A 81 7.97 -14.13 3.49
CA LEU A 81 7.79 -13.65 2.12
C LEU A 81 9.01 -12.90 1.56
N GLY A 82 10.12 -12.81 2.31
CA GLY A 82 11.35 -12.15 1.86
C GLY A 82 11.25 -10.63 1.80
N LEU A 83 10.27 -10.02 2.46
CA LEU A 83 9.96 -8.59 2.40
C LEU A 83 10.89 -7.72 3.27
N GLY A 84 12.08 -8.22 3.64
CA GLY A 84 12.99 -7.62 4.62
C GLY A 84 13.78 -6.39 4.16
N LYS A 85 13.55 -5.87 2.96
CA LYS A 85 14.32 -4.74 2.38
C LYS A 85 13.39 -3.74 1.70
N PHE A 86 12.78 -2.84 2.48
CA PHE A 86 12.13 -1.67 1.91
C PHE A 86 12.92 -0.42 2.29
N HIS A 87 13.33 0.34 1.29
CA HIS A 87 13.79 1.71 1.47
C HIS A 87 12.57 2.61 1.58
N VAL A 88 12.34 3.18 2.76
CA VAL A 88 11.37 4.28 2.92
C VAL A 88 12.01 5.51 2.27
N TRP A 89 11.46 5.94 1.14
CA TRP A 89 11.90 7.17 0.49
C TRP A 89 11.28 8.36 1.26
N LYS A 90 12.11 9.18 1.90
CA LYS A 90 11.70 10.48 2.46
C LYS A 90 11.62 11.46 1.29
N GLY A 91 10.42 11.99 1.03
CA GLY A 91 10.23 13.17 0.18
C GLY A 91 10.54 14.45 0.93
#